data_AF-A0A947X1L3-F1
#
_entry.id   AF-A0A947X1L3-F1
#
_cell.length_a   1.000
_cell.length_b   1.000
_cell.length_c   1.000
_cell.angle_alpha   90.00
_cell.angle_beta   90.00
_cell.angle_gamma   90.00
#
_symmetry.space_group_name_H-M   'P 1'
#
loop_
_entity.id
_entity.type
_entity.pdbx_description
1 polymer ?
#
loop_
_entity_poly.entity_id
_entity_poly.type
_entity_poly.pdbx_seq_one_letter_code
_entity_poly.pdbx_strand_id
1 'polypeptide(L)'
;MIAAPGWRPPLDITPSSVLAMWSAGLAAASAVVAWWRVVGPGFVWLAGTVTLLLGIPAVLAGGGRWAVAGCVLVGIGTLLAATRAVVPLLAAGAVALTVAAVSDGGVVTSVTGAILLGGITAEMMLGHWFLIDPRLPRRALRRLDLIAGAGAVADPVALLLRGAVPWDGADLAIGLGYLALAATTLLLIGAVWSSLGERGYPAVMSATGLSYLAVLTAIGATVLGRLLAGGSVLG
;
A
#
# COMPACT_ATOMS: atom_id res chain seq x y z
N MET A 1 -40.85 10.88 -2.77
CA MET A 1 -40.36 10.97 -1.39
C MET A 1 -38.84 10.93 -1.49
N ILE A 2 -38.23 12.12 -1.61
CA ILE A 2 -36.80 12.30 -1.88
C ILE A 2 -36.08 12.05 -0.55
N ALA A 3 -35.28 10.99 -0.48
CA ALA A 3 -34.46 10.71 0.68
C ALA A 3 -33.50 11.90 0.89
N ALA A 4 -33.46 12.42 2.12
CA ALA A 4 -32.54 13.47 2.51
C ALA A 4 -31.10 13.06 2.19
N PRO A 5 -30.21 14.00 1.80
CA PRO A 5 -28.79 13.73 1.69
C PRO A 5 -28.29 13.44 3.09
N GLY A 6 -28.17 12.15 3.43
CA GLY A 6 -27.49 11.72 4.63
C GLY A 6 -26.11 12.36 4.61
N TRP A 7 -25.81 13.16 5.63
CA TRP A 7 -24.52 13.78 5.84
C TRP A 7 -23.46 12.67 5.80
N ARG A 8 -22.82 12.49 4.64
CA ARG A 8 -21.58 11.75 4.50
C ARG A 8 -20.50 12.82 4.50
N PRO A 9 -19.60 12.87 5.49
CA PRO A 9 -18.48 13.79 5.38
C PRO A 9 -17.77 13.45 4.07
N PRO A 10 -17.61 14.42 3.14
CA PRO A 10 -16.89 14.17 1.91
C PRO A 10 -15.50 13.66 2.28
N LEU A 11 -15.11 12.51 1.71
CA LEU A 11 -13.69 12.20 1.64
C LEU A 11 -13.13 13.15 0.61
N ASP A 12 -12.39 14.16 1.05
CA ASP A 12 -11.53 14.92 0.17
C ASP A 12 -10.45 13.96 -0.31
N ILE A 13 -10.70 13.30 -1.45
CA ILE A 13 -9.74 12.39 -2.08
C ILE A 13 -8.69 13.28 -2.70
N THR A 14 -7.79 13.75 -1.87
CA THR A 14 -6.62 14.45 -2.32
C THR A 14 -5.63 13.41 -2.84
N PRO A 15 -4.99 13.64 -3.99
CA PRO A 15 -3.87 12.83 -4.43
C PRO A 15 -2.79 12.70 -3.35
N SER A 16 -2.62 13.74 -2.51
CA SER A 16 -1.72 13.71 -1.34
C SER A 16 -2.04 12.58 -0.37
N SER A 17 -3.31 12.33 -0.06
CA SER A 17 -3.71 11.26 0.89
C SER A 17 -3.33 9.86 0.39
N VAL A 18 -3.57 9.58 -0.90
CA VAL A 18 -3.30 8.28 -1.53
C VAL A 18 -1.79 8.03 -1.63
N LEU A 19 -1.04 9.05 -2.02
CA LEU A 19 0.41 8.98 -2.13
C LEU A 19 1.07 8.88 -0.74
N ALA A 20 0.56 9.63 0.24
CA ALA A 20 1.06 9.58 1.62
C ALA A 20 0.78 8.23 2.28
N MET A 21 -0.42 7.64 2.13
CA MET A 21 -0.72 6.33 2.71
C MET A 21 0.12 5.21 2.07
N TRP A 22 0.33 5.26 0.74
CA TRP A 22 1.15 4.27 0.06
C TRP A 22 2.61 4.39 0.50
N SER A 23 3.15 5.61 0.54
CA SER A 23 4.49 5.88 1.06
C SER A 23 4.62 5.45 2.53
N ALA A 24 3.62 5.74 3.37
CA ALA A 24 3.60 5.33 4.77
C ALA A 24 3.66 3.81 4.95
N GLY A 25 2.82 3.09 4.20
CA GLY A 25 2.78 1.64 4.22
C GLY A 25 4.11 1.02 3.79
N LEU A 26 4.70 1.54 2.71
CA LEU A 26 5.98 1.06 2.21
C LEU A 26 7.11 1.37 3.21
N ALA A 27 7.12 2.56 3.82
CA ALA A 27 8.07 2.92 4.87
C ALA A 27 7.96 1.97 6.08
N ALA A 28 6.74 1.67 6.53
CA ALA A 28 6.49 0.75 7.64
C ALA A 28 6.96 -0.67 7.32
N ALA A 29 6.58 -1.20 6.16
CA ALA A 29 7.01 -2.52 5.73
C ALA A 29 8.54 -2.60 5.56
N SER A 30 9.16 -1.55 5.03
CA SER A 30 10.62 -1.44 4.92
C SER A 30 11.32 -1.40 6.27
N ALA A 31 10.75 -0.70 7.26
CA ALA A 31 11.24 -0.71 8.63
C ALA A 31 11.20 -2.11 9.24
N VAL A 32 10.11 -2.86 9.01
CA VAL A 32 9.94 -4.25 9.46
C VAL A 32 10.96 -5.18 8.79
N VAL A 33 11.15 -5.08 7.47
CA VAL A 33 12.13 -5.88 6.73
C VAL A 33 13.56 -5.59 7.18
N ALA A 34 13.89 -4.30 7.36
CA ALA A 34 15.19 -3.88 7.91
C ALA A 34 15.39 -4.40 9.35
N TRP A 35 14.32 -4.41 10.16
CA TRP A 35 14.36 -4.95 11.52
C TRP A 35 14.60 -6.46 11.56
N TRP A 36 14.08 -7.21 10.59
CA TRP A 36 14.35 -8.65 10.48
C TRP A 36 15.81 -8.98 10.14
N ARG A 37 16.60 -8.00 9.69
CA ARG A 37 18.03 -8.17 9.32
C ARG A 37 18.27 -9.28 8.31
N VAL A 38 17.32 -9.48 7.41
CA VAL A 38 17.41 -10.49 6.34
C VAL A 38 18.04 -9.92 5.07
N VAL A 39 17.99 -8.61 4.87
CA VAL A 39 18.49 -7.90 3.70
C VAL A 39 19.65 -6.97 4.06
N GLY A 40 20.53 -6.71 3.08
CA GLY A 40 21.61 -5.75 3.21
C GLY A 40 21.16 -4.29 2.97
N PRO A 41 22.10 -3.32 3.11
CA PRO A 41 21.82 -1.89 2.92
C PRO A 41 21.28 -1.55 1.53
N GLY A 42 21.62 -2.31 0.49
CA GLY A 42 21.14 -2.09 -0.87
C GLY A 42 19.62 -2.18 -1.00
N PHE A 43 18.97 -3.11 -0.28
CA PHE A 43 17.51 -3.18 -0.26
C PHE A 43 16.90 -1.94 0.39
N VAL A 44 17.49 -1.47 1.50
CA VAL A 44 17.02 -0.26 2.19
C VAL A 44 17.13 0.96 1.27
N TRP A 45 18.21 1.08 0.49
CA TRP A 45 18.35 2.13 -0.51
C TRP A 45 17.23 2.10 -1.53
N LEU A 46 16.94 0.93 -2.10
CA LEU A 46 15.84 0.76 -3.04
C LEU A 46 14.49 1.09 -2.39
N ALA A 47 14.19 0.51 -1.24
CA ALA A 47 12.92 0.67 -0.54
C ALA A 47 12.68 2.11 -0.06
N GLY A 48 13.71 2.75 0.48
CA GLY A 48 13.69 4.16 0.85
C GLY A 48 13.50 5.08 -0.35
N THR A 49 14.18 4.80 -1.47
CA THR A 49 14.02 5.59 -2.71
C THR A 49 12.61 5.47 -3.27
N VAL A 50 12.05 4.25 -3.35
CA VAL A 50 10.66 4.07 -3.82
C VAL A 50 9.66 4.74 -2.86
N THR A 51 9.92 4.67 -1.56
CA THR A 51 9.11 5.40 -0.55
C THR A 51 9.13 6.90 -0.81
N LEU A 52 10.29 7.49 -1.12
CA LEU A 52 10.43 8.91 -1.47
C LEU A 52 9.82 9.26 -2.83
N LEU A 53 9.90 8.36 -3.82
CA LEU A 53 9.26 8.54 -5.11
C LEU A 53 7.74 8.66 -4.97
N LEU A 54 7.14 8.02 -3.96
CA LEU A 54 5.72 8.17 -3.62
C LEU A 54 5.47 9.36 -2.68
N GLY A 55 6.35 9.57 -1.70
CA GLY A 55 6.18 10.59 -0.65
C GLY A 55 6.40 12.02 -1.12
N ILE A 56 7.38 12.29 -1.99
CA ILE A 56 7.66 13.63 -2.50
C ILE A 56 6.47 14.16 -3.33
N PRO A 57 5.88 13.40 -4.26
CA PRO A 57 4.63 13.78 -4.89
C PRO A 57 3.49 14.05 -3.90
N ALA A 58 3.40 13.31 -2.78
CA ALA A 58 2.42 13.59 -1.74
C ALA A 58 2.61 14.99 -1.11
N VAL A 59 3.87 15.39 -0.88
CA VAL A 59 4.21 16.74 -0.41
C VAL A 59 3.82 17.79 -1.45
N LEU A 60 4.19 17.58 -2.72
CA LEU A 60 3.89 18.50 -3.82
C LEU A 60 2.38 18.64 -4.07
N ALA A 61 1.61 17.59 -3.80
CA ALA A 61 0.16 17.57 -3.89
C ALA A 61 -0.55 18.17 -2.66
N GLY A 62 0.19 18.73 -1.69
CA GLY A 62 -0.38 19.47 -0.56
C GLY A 62 -0.41 18.71 0.79
N GLY A 63 0.27 17.58 0.94
CA GLY A 63 0.26 16.74 2.17
C GLY A 63 0.84 17.36 3.46
N GLY A 64 1.11 18.67 3.45
CA GLY A 64 1.47 19.45 4.64
C GLY A 64 2.80 19.09 5.30
N ARG A 65 3.02 19.65 6.51
CA ARG A 65 4.26 19.49 7.28
C ARG A 65 4.58 18.05 7.67
N TRP A 66 3.56 17.21 7.84
CA TRP A 66 3.73 15.80 8.22
C TRP A 66 4.26 14.96 7.06
N ALA A 67 3.83 15.23 5.83
CA ALA A 67 4.39 14.57 4.64
C ALA A 67 5.86 14.96 4.45
N VAL A 68 6.21 16.24 4.67
CA VAL A 68 7.60 16.72 4.62
C VAL A 68 8.44 16.03 5.68
N ALA A 69 8.00 16.04 6.94
CA ALA A 69 8.71 15.40 8.05
C ALA A 69 8.93 13.90 7.78
N GLY A 70 7.90 13.21 7.26
CA GLY A 70 7.98 11.82 6.86
C GLY A 70 9.02 11.56 5.78
N CYS A 71 9.01 12.36 4.70
CA CYS A 71 10.00 12.25 3.62
C CYS A 71 11.42 12.54 4.12
N VAL A 72 11.61 13.53 4.99
CA VAL A 72 12.93 13.83 5.56
C VAL A 72 13.44 12.67 6.40
N LEU A 73 12.60 12.09 7.27
CA LEU A 73 12.97 10.96 8.12
C LEU A 73 13.32 9.72 7.27
N VAL A 74 12.52 9.42 6.24
CA VAL A 74 12.82 8.34 5.30
C VAL A 74 14.12 8.62 4.55
N GLY A 75 14.34 9.84 4.08
CA GLY A 75 15.57 10.25 3.40
C GLY A 75 16.81 10.05 4.26
N ILE A 76 16.78 10.54 5.51
CA ILE A 76 17.88 10.34 6.47
C ILE A 76 18.07 8.84 6.75
N GLY A 77 16.99 8.08 6.95
CA GLY A 77 17.05 6.63 7.14
C GLY A 77 17.71 5.91 5.96
N THR A 78 17.38 6.33 4.75
CA THR A 78 17.93 5.78 3.49
C THR A 78 19.42 6.08 3.37
N LEU A 79 19.86 7.31 3.66
CA LEU A 79 21.28 7.68 3.69
C LEU A 79 22.06 6.91 4.76
N LEU A 80 21.41 6.60 5.88
CA LEU A 80 21.97 5.84 7.01
C LEU A 80 21.67 4.34 6.93
N ALA A 81 21.40 3.80 5.74
CA ALA A 81 20.96 2.41 5.51
C ALA A 81 21.86 1.33 6.14
N ALA A 82 23.16 1.61 6.28
CA ALA A 82 24.12 0.69 6.89
C ALA A 82 24.09 0.68 8.43
N THR A 83 23.35 1.60 9.06
CA THR A 83 23.34 1.79 10.52
C THR A 83 22.10 1.19 11.15
N ARG A 84 22.12 0.96 12.48
CA ARG A 84 20.93 0.51 13.23
C ARG A 84 19.85 1.59 13.34
N ALA A 85 20.19 2.85 13.07
CA ALA A 85 19.26 3.97 13.12
C ALA A 85 18.22 3.95 11.98
N VAL A 86 18.47 3.18 10.91
CA VAL A 86 17.53 3.05 9.78
C VAL A 86 16.13 2.62 10.23
N VAL A 87 16.03 1.64 11.12
CA VAL A 87 14.73 1.08 11.56
C VAL A 87 13.86 2.12 12.24
N PRO A 88 14.31 2.81 13.32
CA PRO A 88 13.50 3.83 13.96
C PRO A 88 13.23 5.04 13.04
N LEU A 89 14.13 5.37 12.12
CA LEU A 89 13.91 6.47 11.16
C LEU A 89 12.83 6.14 10.13
N LEU A 90 12.86 4.94 9.53
CA LEU A 90 11.81 4.49 8.62
C LEU A 90 10.47 4.34 9.35
N ALA A 91 10.48 3.82 10.58
CA ALA A 91 9.26 3.70 11.39
C ALA A 91 8.67 5.07 11.75
N ALA A 92 9.50 6.02 12.19
CA ALA A 92 9.05 7.38 12.47
C ALA A 92 8.56 8.11 11.20
N GLY A 93 9.24 7.89 10.07
CA GLY A 93 8.81 8.38 8.77
C GLY A 93 7.45 7.83 8.35
N ALA A 94 7.22 6.53 8.55
CA ALA A 94 5.94 5.87 8.30
C ALA A 94 4.80 6.45 9.15
N VAL A 95 5.07 6.72 10.44
CA VAL A 95 4.10 7.37 11.33
C VAL A 95 3.76 8.77 10.84
N ALA A 96 4.77 9.59 10.51
CA ALA A 96 4.55 10.95 10.01
C ALA A 96 3.75 10.96 8.67
N LEU A 97 4.08 10.05 7.75
CA LEU A 97 3.34 9.89 6.49
C LEU A 97 1.92 9.38 6.71
N THR A 98 1.70 8.53 7.73
CA THR A 98 0.35 8.10 8.10
C THR A 98 -0.46 9.27 8.66
N VAL A 99 0.14 10.11 9.51
CA VAL A 99 -0.52 11.32 10.02
C VAL A 99 -0.91 12.26 8.86
N ALA A 100 -0.04 12.42 7.86
CA ALA A 100 -0.35 13.18 6.64
C ALA A 100 -1.48 12.54 5.83
N ALA A 101 -1.49 11.23 5.69
CA ALA A 101 -2.58 10.54 5.00
C ALA A 101 -3.91 10.64 5.76
N VAL A 102 -3.88 10.65 7.09
CA VAL A 102 -5.07 10.72 7.93
C VAL A 102 -5.66 12.13 7.97
N SER A 103 -4.82 13.18 7.93
CA SER A 103 -5.30 14.56 7.91
C SER A 103 -6.18 14.86 6.71
N ASP A 104 -5.94 14.15 5.60
CA ASP A 104 -6.60 14.42 4.33
C ASP A 104 -7.65 13.34 4.00
N GLY A 105 -7.37 12.06 4.28
CA GLY A 105 -8.15 10.90 3.78
C GLY A 105 -8.88 10.08 4.85
N GLY A 106 -8.79 10.45 6.13
CA GLY A 106 -9.46 9.75 7.24
C GLY A 106 -8.75 8.49 7.76
N VAL A 107 -8.89 8.22 9.06
CA VAL A 107 -8.12 7.20 9.79
C VAL A 107 -8.19 5.80 9.17
N VAL A 108 -9.41 5.26 9.01
CA VAL A 108 -9.61 3.86 8.62
C VAL A 108 -9.07 3.62 7.22
N THR A 109 -9.47 4.44 6.26
CA THR A 109 -9.10 4.36 4.84
C THR A 109 -7.61 4.58 4.59
N SER A 110 -6.97 5.46 5.37
CA SER A 110 -5.52 5.65 5.27
C SER A 110 -4.74 4.47 5.85
N VAL A 111 -5.19 3.90 6.98
CA VAL A 111 -4.52 2.74 7.60
C VAL A 111 -4.71 1.48 6.76
N THR A 112 -5.93 1.17 6.31
CA THR A 112 -6.19 -0.02 5.49
C THR A 112 -5.48 0.06 4.14
N GLY A 113 -5.47 1.24 3.52
CA GLY A 113 -4.76 1.49 2.26
C GLY A 113 -3.25 1.39 2.41
N ALA A 114 -2.69 1.90 3.51
CA ALA A 114 -1.27 1.76 3.81
C ALA A 114 -0.88 0.28 4.02
N ILE A 115 -1.70 -0.51 4.72
CA ILE A 115 -1.45 -1.95 4.92
C ILE A 115 -1.47 -2.69 3.57
N LEU A 116 -2.49 -2.43 2.73
CA LEU A 116 -2.62 -3.05 1.40
C LEU A 116 -1.46 -2.66 0.49
N LEU A 117 -1.36 -1.38 0.14
CA LEU A 117 -0.39 -0.91 -0.86
C LEU A 117 1.05 -1.04 -0.37
N GLY A 118 1.30 -0.76 0.91
CA GLY A 118 2.61 -0.91 1.52
C GLY A 118 3.05 -2.36 1.59
N GLY A 119 2.17 -3.25 2.07
CA GLY A 119 2.44 -4.68 2.18
C GLY A 119 2.75 -5.30 0.83
N ILE A 120 1.88 -5.09 -0.16
CA ILE A 120 2.00 -5.71 -1.49
C ILE A 120 3.20 -5.18 -2.28
N THR A 121 3.51 -3.88 -2.15
CA THR A 121 4.69 -3.27 -2.79
C THR A 121 5.98 -3.79 -2.14
N ALA A 122 6.04 -3.83 -0.81
CA ALA A 122 7.22 -4.34 -0.10
C ALA A 122 7.45 -5.82 -0.38
N GLU A 123 6.38 -6.61 -0.47
CA GLU A 123 6.45 -8.02 -0.83
C GLU A 123 7.03 -8.21 -2.24
N MET A 124 6.50 -7.49 -3.24
CA MET A 124 7.01 -7.51 -4.62
C MET A 124 8.49 -7.12 -4.68
N MET A 125 8.88 -6.04 -3.99
CA MET A 125 10.27 -5.57 -3.95
C MET A 125 11.20 -6.60 -3.30
N LEU A 126 10.78 -7.20 -2.18
CA LEU A 126 11.55 -8.24 -1.51
C LEU A 126 11.63 -9.51 -2.36
N GLY A 127 10.56 -9.84 -3.09
CA GLY A 127 10.52 -10.98 -4.00
C GLY A 127 11.51 -10.81 -5.15
N HIS A 128 11.58 -9.61 -5.73
CA HIS A 128 12.59 -9.32 -6.75
C HIS A 128 14.01 -9.36 -6.19
N TRP A 129 14.21 -8.87 -4.96
CA TRP A 129 15.50 -8.96 -4.28
C TRP A 129 15.93 -10.42 -4.01
N PHE A 130 14.98 -11.33 -3.79
CA PHE A 130 15.25 -12.77 -3.65
C PHE A 130 15.91 -13.37 -4.91
N LEU A 131 15.62 -12.85 -6.11
CA LEU A 131 16.26 -13.31 -7.34
C LEU A 131 17.75 -12.93 -7.39
N ILE A 132 18.11 -11.83 -6.73
CA ILE A 132 19.50 -11.37 -6.60
C ILE A 132 20.21 -12.11 -5.46
N ASP A 133 19.54 -12.32 -4.33
CA ASP A 133 20.06 -13.07 -3.18
C ASP A 133 19.10 -14.20 -2.74
N PRO A 134 19.28 -15.42 -3.30
CA PRO A 134 18.45 -16.58 -2.98
C PRO A 134 18.58 -17.11 -1.55
N ARG A 135 19.46 -16.53 -0.72
CA ARG A 135 19.64 -16.93 0.68
C ARG A 135 18.55 -16.36 1.60
N LEU A 136 17.73 -15.46 1.09
CA LEU A 136 16.64 -14.84 1.84
C LEU A 136 15.61 -15.87 2.36
N PRO A 137 15.13 -15.74 3.61
CA PRO A 137 14.14 -16.66 4.13
C PRO A 137 12.77 -16.38 3.51
N ARG A 138 12.16 -17.40 2.86
CA ARG A 138 10.80 -17.34 2.30
C ARG A 138 9.72 -16.93 3.31
N ARG A 139 9.98 -17.13 4.61
CA ARG A 139 9.11 -16.68 5.69
C ARG A 139 8.91 -15.16 5.68
N ALA A 140 9.90 -14.38 5.26
CA ALA A 140 9.78 -12.93 5.15
C ALA A 140 8.76 -12.55 4.06
N LEU A 141 8.86 -13.18 2.89
CA LEU A 141 7.89 -13.01 1.78
C LEU A 141 6.47 -13.39 2.21
N ARG A 142 6.29 -14.58 2.77
CA ARG A 142 4.96 -15.02 3.26
C ARG A 142 4.37 -14.09 4.32
N ARG A 143 5.19 -13.52 5.20
CA ARG A 143 4.70 -12.56 6.21
C ARG A 143 4.22 -11.26 5.58
N LEU A 144 4.92 -10.76 4.57
CA LEU A 144 4.50 -9.56 3.85
C LEU A 144 3.23 -9.83 3.02
N ASP A 145 3.17 -10.98 2.35
CA ASP A 145 1.99 -11.44 1.61
C ASP A 145 0.76 -11.59 2.52
N LEU A 146 0.93 -12.10 3.75
CA LEU A 146 -0.14 -12.13 4.75
C LEU A 146 -0.62 -10.72 5.15
N ILE A 147 0.30 -9.77 5.33
CA ILE A 147 -0.03 -8.38 5.66
C ILE A 147 -0.75 -7.73 4.47
N ALA A 148 -0.28 -7.97 3.24
CA ALA A 148 -0.93 -7.51 2.02
C ALA A 148 -2.34 -8.09 1.90
N GLY A 149 -2.53 -9.39 2.17
CA GLY A 149 -3.83 -10.06 2.20
C GLY A 149 -4.78 -9.50 3.25
N ALA A 150 -4.27 -9.20 4.45
CA ALA A 150 -5.08 -8.52 5.47
C ALA A 150 -5.53 -7.12 4.99
N GLY A 151 -4.64 -6.36 4.33
CA GLY A 151 -4.99 -5.10 3.68
C GLY A 151 -6.00 -5.26 2.54
N ALA A 152 -5.87 -6.31 1.72
CA ALA A 152 -6.72 -6.59 0.57
C ALA A 152 -8.15 -6.96 0.98
N VAL A 153 -8.36 -7.42 2.22
CA VAL A 153 -9.70 -7.60 2.79
C VAL A 153 -10.15 -6.33 3.52
N ALA A 154 -9.28 -5.74 4.33
CA ALA A 154 -9.64 -4.61 5.19
C ALA A 154 -9.97 -3.33 4.39
N ASP A 155 -9.21 -3.00 3.34
CA ASP A 155 -9.44 -1.77 2.56
C ASP A 155 -10.79 -1.84 1.81
N PRO A 156 -11.12 -2.93 1.09
CA PRO A 156 -12.43 -3.00 0.45
C PRO A 156 -13.59 -3.02 1.44
N VAL A 157 -13.46 -3.74 2.56
CA VAL A 157 -14.50 -3.72 3.62
C VAL A 157 -14.69 -2.31 4.17
N ALA A 158 -13.61 -1.57 4.45
CA ALA A 158 -13.70 -0.19 4.94
C ALA A 158 -14.40 0.75 3.95
N LEU A 159 -14.13 0.60 2.66
CA LEU A 159 -14.76 1.40 1.60
C LEU A 159 -16.23 0.99 1.37
N LEU A 160 -16.55 -0.31 1.43
CA LEU A 160 -17.92 -0.82 1.33
C LEU A 160 -18.80 -0.33 2.48
N LEU A 161 -18.29 -0.34 3.71
CA LEU A 161 -18.99 0.18 4.89
C LEU A 161 -19.27 1.69 4.79
N ARG A 162 -18.52 2.41 3.96
CA ARG A 162 -18.75 3.84 3.65
C ARG A 162 -19.66 4.04 2.43
N GLY A 163 -20.13 2.95 1.83
CA GLY A 163 -21.04 2.95 0.68
C GLY A 163 -20.37 3.38 -0.61
N ALA A 164 -19.10 2.98 -0.83
CA ALA A 164 -18.34 3.26 -2.04
C ALA A 164 -18.82 2.51 -3.30
N VAL A 165 -19.77 1.58 -3.20
CA VAL A 165 -20.25 0.84 -4.39
C VAL A 165 -21.64 1.35 -4.79
N PRO A 166 -21.79 1.94 -5.99
CA PRO A 166 -23.10 2.18 -6.57
C PRO A 166 -23.72 0.85 -6.99
N TRP A 167 -24.96 0.62 -6.55
CA TRP A 167 -25.70 -0.62 -6.85
C TRP A 167 -26.69 -0.47 -8.01
N ASP A 168 -26.89 0.75 -8.50
CA ASP A 168 -27.88 1.10 -9.52
C ASP A 168 -27.34 2.12 -10.52
N GLY A 169 -27.96 2.18 -11.71
CA GLY A 169 -27.74 3.25 -12.69
C GLY A 169 -26.48 3.12 -13.56
N ALA A 170 -26.06 4.24 -14.15
CA ALA A 170 -24.93 4.30 -15.09
C ALA A 170 -23.58 3.96 -14.45
N ASP A 171 -23.44 4.16 -13.13
CA ASP A 171 -22.20 3.94 -12.39
C ASP A 171 -22.00 2.48 -11.93
N LEU A 172 -22.98 1.61 -12.15
CA LEU A 172 -22.91 0.19 -11.78
C LEU A 172 -21.69 -0.50 -12.41
N ALA A 173 -21.36 -0.19 -13.66
CA ALA A 173 -20.20 -0.76 -14.34
C ALA A 173 -18.88 -0.43 -13.62
N ILE A 174 -18.77 0.79 -13.06
CA ILE A 174 -17.57 1.24 -12.34
C ILE A 174 -17.50 0.58 -10.96
N GLY A 175 -18.65 0.45 -10.27
CA GLY A 175 -18.76 -0.31 -9.02
C GLY A 175 -18.37 -1.79 -9.18
N LEU A 176 -18.86 -2.44 -10.25
CA LEU A 176 -18.47 -3.81 -10.59
C LEU A 176 -16.98 -3.92 -10.96
N GLY A 177 -16.44 -2.93 -11.68
CA GLY A 177 -15.01 -2.85 -11.99
C GLY A 177 -14.15 -2.79 -10.73
N TYR A 178 -14.56 -2.00 -9.73
CA TYR A 178 -13.90 -1.96 -8.43
C TYR A 178 -13.95 -3.31 -7.71
N LEU A 179 -15.12 -3.95 -7.65
CA LEU A 179 -15.27 -5.26 -7.02
C LEU A 179 -14.43 -6.34 -7.73
N ALA A 180 -14.38 -6.30 -9.07
CA ALA A 180 -13.55 -7.19 -9.86
C ALA A 180 -12.06 -6.99 -9.54
N LEU A 181 -11.56 -5.75 -9.50
CA LEU A 181 -10.18 -5.44 -9.14
C LEU A 181 -9.84 -5.89 -7.71
N ALA A 182 -10.72 -5.64 -6.74
CA ALA A 182 -10.53 -6.06 -5.36
C ALA A 182 -10.50 -7.59 -5.23
N ALA A 183 -11.43 -8.29 -5.90
CA ALA A 183 -11.47 -9.74 -5.92
C ALA A 183 -10.24 -10.34 -6.61
N THR A 184 -9.82 -9.80 -7.75
CA THR A 184 -8.61 -10.24 -8.45
C THR A 184 -7.37 -10.01 -7.61
N THR A 185 -7.27 -8.88 -6.91
CA THR A 185 -6.16 -8.60 -5.97
C THR A 185 -6.05 -9.70 -4.92
N LEU A 186 -7.18 -10.06 -4.28
CA LEU A 186 -7.21 -11.10 -3.25
C LEU A 186 -6.85 -12.49 -3.81
N LEU A 187 -7.35 -12.84 -5.00
CA LEU A 187 -7.03 -14.09 -5.67
C LEU A 187 -5.53 -14.18 -6.02
N LEU A 188 -4.94 -13.07 -6.48
CA LEU A 188 -3.52 -13.03 -6.82
C LEU A 188 -2.64 -13.15 -5.58
N ILE A 189 -2.97 -12.48 -4.49
CA ILE A 189 -2.30 -12.67 -3.18
C ILE A 189 -2.40 -14.14 -2.73
N GLY A 190 -3.58 -14.75 -2.83
CA GLY A 190 -3.75 -16.18 -2.54
C GLY A 190 -2.88 -17.09 -3.44
N ALA A 191 -2.75 -16.74 -4.72
CA ALA A 191 -1.89 -17.45 -5.66
C ALA A 191 -0.40 -17.28 -5.32
N VAL A 192 0.01 -16.09 -4.86
CA VAL A 192 1.36 -15.82 -4.37
C VAL A 192 1.66 -16.66 -3.14
N TRP A 193 0.77 -16.67 -2.14
CA TRP A 193 0.88 -17.52 -0.96
C TRP A 193 1.08 -19.00 -1.34
N SER A 194 0.23 -19.50 -2.23
CA SER A 194 0.28 -20.88 -2.72
C SER A 194 1.59 -21.16 -3.45
N SER A 195 2.06 -20.24 -4.28
CA SER A 195 3.32 -20.35 -4.99
C SER A 195 4.52 -20.38 -4.03
N LEU A 196 4.53 -19.53 -2.99
CA LEU A 196 5.54 -19.58 -1.94
C LEU A 196 5.47 -20.88 -1.10
N GLY A 197 4.35 -21.60 -1.19
CA GLY A 197 4.10 -22.98 -0.72
C GLY A 197 5.09 -24.00 -1.23
N GLU A 198 5.40 -23.92 -2.52
CA GLU A 198 6.08 -24.97 -3.27
C GLU A 198 7.61 -24.98 -3.10
N ARG A 199 8.22 -26.16 -3.15
CA ARG A 199 9.68 -26.31 -3.05
C ARG A 199 10.31 -26.03 -4.41
N GLY A 200 11.27 -25.10 -4.47
CA GLY A 200 12.03 -24.81 -5.68
C GLY A 200 12.12 -23.32 -6.02
N TYR A 201 13.18 -22.95 -6.74
CA TYR A 201 13.41 -21.59 -7.23
C TYR A 201 12.31 -21.09 -8.20
N PRO A 202 11.76 -21.91 -9.12
CA PRO A 202 10.69 -21.47 -10.03
C PRO A 202 9.44 -20.97 -9.31
N ALA A 203 9.14 -21.53 -8.13
CA ALA A 203 8.00 -21.15 -7.32
C ALA A 203 8.09 -19.71 -6.78
N VAL A 204 9.32 -19.22 -6.54
CA VAL A 204 9.52 -17.81 -6.15
C VAL A 204 9.48 -16.91 -7.38
N MET A 205 9.98 -17.38 -8.52
CA MET A 205 9.87 -16.66 -9.79
C MET A 205 8.41 -16.42 -10.19
N SER A 206 7.53 -17.44 -10.10
CA SER A 206 6.10 -17.27 -10.35
C SER A 206 5.42 -16.36 -9.33
N ALA A 207 5.77 -16.49 -8.04
CA ALA A 207 5.27 -15.60 -6.99
C ALA A 207 5.58 -14.13 -7.30
N THR A 208 6.80 -13.82 -7.75
CA THR A 208 7.15 -12.44 -8.12
C THR A 208 6.33 -11.90 -9.29
N GLY A 209 6.10 -12.71 -10.34
CA GLY A 209 5.25 -12.32 -11.47
C GLY A 209 3.80 -12.07 -11.06
N LEU A 210 3.25 -12.93 -10.20
CA LEU A 210 1.90 -12.78 -9.65
C LEU A 210 1.77 -11.54 -8.76
N SER A 211 2.77 -11.26 -7.92
CA SER A 211 2.79 -10.07 -7.06
C SER A 211 2.76 -8.77 -7.88
N TYR A 212 3.34 -8.73 -9.08
CA TYR A 212 3.27 -7.56 -9.96
C TYR A 212 1.84 -7.29 -10.44
N LEU A 213 1.13 -8.32 -10.89
CA LEU A 213 -0.28 -8.21 -11.25
C LEU A 213 -1.12 -7.82 -10.03
N ALA A 214 -0.76 -8.34 -8.86
CA ALA A 214 -1.45 -8.04 -7.61
C ALA A 214 -1.28 -6.56 -7.24
N VAL A 215 -0.08 -5.98 -7.40
CA VAL A 215 0.18 -4.54 -7.22
C VAL A 215 -0.67 -3.71 -8.18
N LEU A 216 -0.71 -4.06 -9.48
CA LEU A 216 -1.49 -3.33 -10.47
C LEU A 216 -2.99 -3.32 -10.15
N THR A 217 -3.54 -4.48 -9.79
CA THR A 217 -4.95 -4.62 -9.43
C THR A 217 -5.27 -3.93 -8.10
N ALA A 218 -4.36 -4.00 -7.12
CA ALA A 218 -4.49 -3.30 -5.85
C ALA A 218 -4.51 -1.78 -6.04
N ILE A 219 -3.61 -1.21 -6.84
CA ILE A 219 -3.61 0.23 -7.15
C ILE A 219 -4.95 0.61 -7.80
N GLY A 220 -5.39 -0.16 -8.80
CA GLY A 220 -6.68 0.05 -9.46
C GLY A 220 -7.85 0.06 -8.48
N ALA A 221 -7.96 -0.97 -7.62
CA ALA A 221 -9.00 -1.07 -6.60
C ALA A 221 -8.94 0.09 -5.61
N THR A 222 -7.74 0.45 -5.16
CA THR A 222 -7.52 1.47 -4.14
C THR A 222 -7.92 2.86 -4.64
N VAL A 223 -7.54 3.20 -5.88
CA VAL A 223 -7.89 4.47 -6.54
C VAL A 223 -9.37 4.51 -6.86
N LEU A 224 -9.89 3.48 -7.54
CA LEU A 224 -11.28 3.47 -7.98
C LEU A 224 -12.26 3.45 -6.80
N GLY A 225 -11.97 2.66 -5.78
CA GLY A 225 -12.80 2.60 -4.57
C GLY A 225 -12.83 3.92 -3.81
N ARG A 226 -11.72 4.68 -3.81
CA ARG A 226 -11.70 6.04 -3.26
C ARG A 226 -12.53 6.97 -4.14
N LEU A 227 -12.30 7.02 -5.45
CA LEU A 227 -13.10 7.87 -6.37
C LEU A 227 -14.61 7.67 -6.19
N LEU A 228 -15.04 6.42 -6.06
CA LEU A 228 -16.45 6.12 -5.81
C LEU A 228 -16.91 6.55 -4.40
N ALA A 229 -16.06 6.42 -3.38
CA ALA A 229 -16.37 6.86 -2.01
C ALA A 229 -16.47 8.39 -1.85
N GLY A 230 -15.77 9.17 -2.68
CA GLY A 230 -15.84 10.64 -2.68
C GLY A 230 -16.90 11.23 -3.61
N GLY A 231 -17.67 10.39 -4.32
CA GLY A 231 -18.75 10.84 -5.19
C GLY A 231 -18.30 11.64 -6.42
N SER A 232 -17.01 11.63 -6.76
CA SER A 232 -16.41 12.50 -7.78
C SER A 232 -16.58 11.99 -9.20
N VAL A 233 -17.37 10.93 -9.44
CA VAL A 233 -17.35 10.26 -10.73
C VAL A 233 -18.23 10.94 -11.77
N LEU A 234 -19.37 11.58 -11.44
CA LEU A 234 -20.17 12.32 -12.44
C LEU A 234 -21.08 13.40 -11.80
N GLY A 235 -20.48 14.53 -11.41
CA GLY A 235 -21.19 15.81 -11.23
C GLY A 235 -21.04 16.67 -12.47
#